data_AF-A0A5Q0P4N7-F1
#
_entry.id   AF-A0A5Q0P4N7-F1
#
_cell.length_a   1.000
_cell.length_b   1.000
_cell.length_c   1.000
_cell.angle_alpha   90.00
_cell.angle_beta   90.00
_cell.angle_gamma   90.00
#
_symmetry.space_group_name_H-M   'P 1'
#
loop_
_entity.id
_entity.type
_entity.pdbx_description
1 polymer ?
#
loop_
_entity_poly.entity_id
_entity_poly.type
_entity_poly.pdbx_seq_one_letter_code
_entity_poly.pdbx_strand_id
1 'polypeptide(L)'
;MKNILISFLFIFSCNVHAYAPEPTKQDLREYLMLMKHFSFEFNAFIKSAEALVQDEVNFDDPKTQIELCNVVQSAKLIHHLVTNRKVHPKFAFDLESKAKTTQLLESSLGLRDQLRKHNHYCP
;
A
#
# COMPACT_ATOMS: atom_id res chain seq x y z
N MET A 1 48.14 16.03 44.53
CA MET A 1 48.29 16.59 43.17
C MET A 1 47.34 15.86 42.23
N LYS A 2 46.41 16.61 41.59
CA LYS A 2 45.60 16.27 40.40
C LYS A 2 44.66 15.05 40.51
N ASN A 3 43.42 15.04 40.02
CA ASN A 3 42.57 16.03 39.37
C ASN A 3 41.13 15.48 39.36
N ILE A 4 40.18 16.39 39.50
CA ILE A 4 38.76 16.30 39.13
C ILE A 4 38.62 15.77 37.69
N LEU A 5 37.62 14.92 37.41
CA LEU A 5 36.76 14.96 36.21
C LEU A 5 35.68 13.86 36.34
N ILE A 6 34.51 14.20 36.90
CA ILE A 6 33.33 14.66 36.16
C ILE A 6 32.63 13.50 35.44
N SER A 7 31.49 13.14 36.02
CA SER A 7 30.31 12.54 35.39
C SER A 7 30.10 13.06 33.97
N PHE A 8 30.41 12.25 32.95
CA PHE A 8 29.95 12.53 31.59
C PHE A 8 29.92 11.23 30.79
N LEU A 9 28.80 10.52 30.88
CA LEU A 9 28.28 9.73 29.76
C LEU A 9 26.78 9.41 29.96
N PHE A 10 26.01 10.41 30.40
CA PHE A 10 24.64 10.58 29.94
C PHE A 10 24.71 11.25 28.56
N ILE A 11 25.23 10.53 27.56
CA ILE A 11 25.14 10.99 26.18
C ILE A 11 23.78 10.52 25.67
N PHE A 12 22.80 11.39 25.86
CA PHE A 12 21.88 11.79 24.82
C PHE A 12 21.27 10.63 24.02
N SER A 13 20.29 9.96 24.62
CA SER A 13 19.14 9.45 23.86
C SER A 13 18.27 10.63 23.42
N CYS A 14 18.85 11.57 22.66
CA CYS A 14 18.04 12.47 21.86
C CYS A 14 17.51 11.62 20.73
N ASN A 15 16.23 11.24 20.86
CA ASN A 15 15.38 10.94 19.72
C ASN A 15 15.58 12.07 18.73
N VAL A 16 16.44 11.85 17.74
CA VAL A 16 16.55 12.70 16.57
C VAL A 16 15.23 12.48 15.85
N HIS A 17 14.19 13.21 16.26
CA HIS A 17 13.11 13.57 15.36
C HIS A 17 13.80 14.44 14.34
N ALA A 18 14.43 13.79 13.36
CA ALA A 18 15.02 14.43 12.22
C ALA A 18 13.91 15.31 11.66
N TYR A 19 14.10 16.62 11.80
CA TYR A 19 13.18 17.63 11.31
C TYR A 19 13.10 17.39 9.81
N ALA A 20 12.08 16.65 9.36
CA ALA A 20 11.88 16.43 7.95
C ALA A 20 11.74 17.82 7.33
N PRO A 21 12.51 18.15 6.28
CA PRO A 21 12.43 19.47 5.65
C PRO A 21 10.98 19.81 5.31
N GLU A 22 10.65 21.10 5.24
CA GLU A 22 9.31 21.48 4.78
C GLU A 22 9.07 20.94 3.36
N PRO A 23 7.87 20.43 3.04
CA PRO A 23 7.62 19.87 1.73
C PRO A 23 7.68 20.96 0.68
N THR A 24 8.29 20.66 -0.46
CA THR A 24 8.31 21.55 -1.62
C THR A 24 6.98 21.51 -2.39
N LYS A 25 6.77 22.47 -3.30
CA LYS A 25 5.66 22.42 -4.25
C LYS A 25 5.69 21.15 -5.13
N GLN A 26 6.89 20.65 -5.43
CA GLN A 26 7.06 19.42 -6.21
C GLN A 26 6.63 18.21 -5.39
N ASP A 27 7.01 18.14 -4.11
CA ASP A 27 6.58 17.06 -3.20
C ASP A 27 5.05 17.01 -3.08
N LEU A 28 4.40 18.17 -2.96
CA LEU A 28 2.94 18.25 -2.91
C LEU A 28 2.31 17.76 -4.22
N ARG A 29 2.88 18.11 -5.38
CA ARG A 29 2.39 17.65 -6.69
C ARG A 29 2.51 16.13 -6.83
N GLU A 30 3.65 15.57 -6.45
CA GLU A 30 3.90 14.13 -6.48
C GLU A 30 2.96 13.38 -5.54
N TYR A 31 2.73 13.92 -4.34
CA TYR A 31 1.76 13.39 -3.40
C TYR A 31 0.33 13.41 -3.95
N LEU A 32 -0.12 14.53 -4.52
CA LEU A 32 -1.47 14.62 -5.10
C LEU A 32 -1.67 13.67 -6.28
N MET A 33 -0.64 13.49 -7.12
CA MET A 33 -0.67 12.50 -8.20
C MET A 33 -0.78 11.08 -7.63
N LEU A 34 -0.02 10.77 -6.58
CA LEU A 34 -0.10 9.47 -5.90
C LEU A 34 -1.51 9.22 -5.34
N MET A 35 -2.08 10.17 -4.62
CA MET A 35 -3.43 10.06 -4.06
C MET A 35 -4.48 9.87 -5.14
N LYS A 36 -4.34 10.57 -6.28
CA LYS A 36 -5.23 10.41 -7.43
C LYS A 36 -5.15 8.99 -8.01
N HIS A 37 -3.95 8.45 -8.21
CA HIS A 37 -3.77 7.09 -8.69
C HIS A 37 -4.29 6.06 -7.70
N PHE A 38 -3.99 6.23 -6.41
CA PHE A 38 -4.49 5.35 -5.35
C PHE A 38 -6.03 5.33 -5.35
N SER A 39 -6.67 6.51 -5.37
CA SER A 39 -8.13 6.60 -5.38
C SER A 39 -8.75 5.99 -6.63
N PHE A 40 -8.13 6.17 -7.81
CA PHE A 40 -8.58 5.54 -9.05
C PHE A 40 -8.57 4.01 -8.95
N GLU A 41 -7.44 3.43 -8.52
CA GLU A 41 -7.30 1.98 -8.38
C GLU A 41 -8.20 1.40 -7.27
N PHE A 42 -8.34 2.12 -6.16
CA PHE A 42 -9.20 1.70 -5.05
C PHE A 42 -10.69 1.68 -5.45
N ASN A 43 -11.12 2.65 -6.26
CA ASN A 43 -12.48 2.66 -6.80
C ASN A 43 -12.71 1.51 -7.80
N ALA A 44 -11.71 1.17 -8.63
CA ALA A 44 -11.80 0.00 -9.51
C ALA A 44 -11.92 -1.30 -8.69
N PHE A 45 -11.10 -1.44 -7.64
CA PHE A 45 -11.19 -2.55 -6.70
C PHE A 45 -12.59 -2.70 -6.10
N ILE A 46 -13.16 -1.61 -5.56
CA ILE A 46 -14.50 -1.63 -4.94
C ILE A 46 -15.55 -2.08 -5.95
N LYS A 47 -15.56 -1.52 -7.16
CA LYS A 47 -16.58 -1.86 -8.18
C LYS A 47 -16.55 -3.35 -8.54
N SER A 48 -15.37 -3.90 -8.76
CA SER A 48 -15.24 -5.34 -9.07
C SER A 48 -15.60 -6.22 -7.87
N ALA A 49 -15.24 -5.80 -6.65
CA ALA A 49 -15.64 -6.51 -5.44
C ALA A 49 -17.17 -6.47 -5.22
N GLU A 50 -17.81 -5.32 -5.46
CA GLU A 50 -19.28 -5.17 -5.37
C GLU A 50 -20.00 -6.05 -6.38
N ALA A 51 -19.51 -6.13 -7.63
CA ALA A 51 -20.06 -7.03 -8.64
C ALA A 51 -20.01 -8.49 -8.20
N LEU A 52 -18.93 -8.91 -7.54
CA LEU A 52 -18.75 -10.27 -7.01
C LEU A 52 -19.59 -10.58 -5.76
N VAL A 53 -20.07 -9.56 -5.04
CA VAL A 53 -20.98 -9.75 -3.89
C VAL A 53 -22.43 -9.84 -4.34
N GLN A 54 -22.78 -9.19 -5.44
CA GLN A 54 -24.13 -9.21 -6.00
C GLN A 54 -24.46 -10.53 -6.70
N ASP A 55 -23.46 -11.19 -7.29
CA ASP A 55 -23.56 -12.49 -7.95
C ASP A 55 -22.99 -13.59 -7.03
N GLU A 56 -23.47 -14.84 -7.11
CA GLU A 56 -22.77 -15.96 -6.47
C GLU A 56 -21.41 -16.16 -7.15
N VAL A 57 -20.32 -16.13 -6.38
CA VAL A 57 -18.96 -16.29 -6.93
C VAL A 57 -18.82 -17.69 -7.54
N ASN A 58 -18.91 -17.76 -8.86
CA ASN A 58 -18.69 -18.96 -9.65
C ASN A 58 -17.37 -18.85 -10.44
N PHE A 59 -16.35 -19.60 -10.01
CA PHE A 59 -15.03 -19.56 -10.66
C PHE A 59 -14.99 -20.12 -12.09
N ASP A 60 -16.06 -20.81 -12.53
CA ASP A 60 -16.20 -21.30 -13.91
C ASP A 60 -16.95 -20.30 -14.81
N ASP A 61 -17.57 -19.26 -14.24
CA ASP A 61 -18.28 -18.23 -14.99
C ASP A 61 -17.30 -17.16 -15.53
N PRO A 62 -17.29 -16.87 -16.86
CA PRO A 62 -16.37 -15.90 -17.45
C PRO A 62 -16.48 -14.49 -16.88
N LYS A 63 -17.67 -14.03 -16.50
CA LYS A 63 -17.86 -12.68 -15.93
C LYS A 63 -17.23 -12.61 -14.55
N THR A 64 -17.47 -13.62 -13.71
CA THR A 64 -16.83 -13.76 -12.40
C THR A 64 -15.30 -13.83 -12.52
N GLN A 65 -14.77 -14.58 -13.49
CA GLN A 65 -13.33 -14.67 -13.74
C GLN A 65 -12.71 -13.30 -14.05
N ILE A 66 -13.38 -12.49 -14.88
CA ILE A 66 -12.94 -11.13 -15.21
C ILE A 66 -12.92 -10.24 -13.96
N GLU A 67 -13.99 -10.24 -13.18
CA GLU A 67 -14.05 -9.37 -11.98
C GLU A 67 -13.04 -9.79 -10.91
N LEU A 68 -12.83 -11.10 -10.70
CA LEU A 68 -11.78 -11.60 -9.84
C LEU A 68 -10.38 -11.17 -10.33
N CYS A 69 -10.16 -11.18 -11.65
CA CYS A 69 -8.91 -10.66 -12.22
C CYS A 69 -8.72 -9.17 -11.96
N ASN A 70 -9.78 -8.37 -12.13
CA ASN A 70 -9.74 -6.93 -11.85
C ASN A 70 -9.40 -6.65 -10.38
N VAL A 71 -10.02 -7.39 -9.44
CA VAL A 71 -9.70 -7.32 -8.01
C VAL A 71 -8.21 -7.61 -7.74
N VAL A 72 -7.67 -8.68 -8.34
CA VAL A 72 -6.24 -9.05 -8.18
C VAL A 72 -5.32 -7.95 -8.73
N GLN A 73 -5.61 -7.42 -9.91
CA GLN A 73 -4.76 -6.41 -10.55
C GLN A 73 -4.79 -5.08 -9.81
N SER A 74 -5.98 -4.61 -9.41
CA SER A 74 -6.10 -3.38 -8.63
C SER A 74 -5.41 -3.52 -7.26
N ALA A 75 -5.52 -4.66 -6.58
CA ALA A 75 -4.81 -4.89 -5.32
C ALA A 75 -3.28 -4.83 -5.48
N LYS A 76 -2.73 -5.40 -6.57
CA LYS A 76 -1.29 -5.28 -6.91
C LYS A 76 -0.89 -3.82 -7.14
N LEU A 77 -1.68 -3.07 -7.89
CA LEU A 77 -1.40 -1.66 -8.20
C LEU A 77 -1.47 -0.78 -6.95
N ILE A 78 -2.49 -0.97 -6.11
CA ILE A 78 -2.64 -0.29 -4.81
C ILE A 78 -1.41 -0.56 -3.93
N HIS A 79 -1.03 -1.82 -3.76
CA HIS A 79 0.14 -2.18 -2.96
C HIS A 79 1.43 -1.57 -3.55
N HIS A 80 1.62 -1.63 -4.86
CA HIS A 80 2.77 -1.04 -5.54
C HIS A 80 2.87 0.48 -5.31
N LEU A 81 1.74 1.20 -5.42
CA LEU A 81 1.68 2.64 -5.22
C LEU A 81 2.11 3.03 -3.79
N VAL A 82 1.71 2.25 -2.78
CA VAL A 82 2.02 2.55 -1.37
C VAL A 82 3.44 2.12 -0.98
N THR A 83 4.00 1.08 -1.60
CA THR A 83 5.31 0.53 -1.23
C THR A 83 6.50 1.12 -1.99
N ASN A 84 6.33 1.45 -3.28
CA ASN A 84 7.46 1.80 -4.15
C ASN A 84 7.60 3.30 -4.44
N ARG A 85 6.67 4.14 -4.00
CA ARG A 85 6.74 5.58 -4.23
C ARG A 85 7.53 6.27 -3.11
N LYS A 86 8.58 6.99 -3.50
CA LYS A 86 9.27 7.92 -2.61
C LYS A 86 8.34 9.11 -2.38
N VAL A 87 7.74 9.17 -1.21
CA VAL A 87 6.91 10.29 -0.78
C VAL A 87 7.65 11.02 0.32
N HIS A 88 7.59 12.35 0.31
CA HIS A 88 8.15 13.16 1.38
C HIS A 88 7.66 12.65 2.76
N PRO A 89 8.50 12.52 3.79
CA PRO A 89 8.10 11.93 5.08
C PRO A 89 6.86 12.57 5.73
N LYS A 90 6.66 13.89 5.55
CA LYS A 90 5.44 14.59 6.02
C LYS A 90 4.14 14.19 5.30
N PHE A 91 4.25 13.55 4.14
CA PHE A 91 3.14 12.99 3.37
C PHE A 91 3.21 11.46 3.29
N ALA A 92 4.21 10.85 3.93
CA ALA A 92 4.37 9.40 3.89
C ALA A 92 3.16 8.77 4.58
N PHE A 93 2.47 7.92 3.83
CA PHE A 93 1.39 7.09 4.34
C PHE A 93 1.89 6.31 5.57
N ASP A 94 1.12 6.34 6.66
CA ASP A 94 1.43 5.63 7.90
C ASP A 94 1.73 4.15 7.62
N LEU A 95 2.62 3.57 8.44
CA LEU A 95 2.96 2.14 8.38
C LEU A 95 1.69 1.24 8.39
N GLU A 96 0.62 1.72 9.03
CA GLU A 96 -0.68 1.06 9.05
C GLU A 96 -1.30 0.90 7.65
N SER A 97 -1.16 1.88 6.76
CA SER A 97 -1.67 1.79 5.40
C SER A 97 -0.85 0.84 4.53
N LYS A 98 0.46 0.74 4.77
CA LYS A 98 1.31 -0.31 4.15
C LYS A 98 0.87 -1.70 4.60
N ALA A 99 0.62 -1.90 5.89
CA ALA A 99 0.14 -3.18 6.41
C ALA A 99 -1.23 -3.55 5.79
N LYS A 100 -2.18 -2.62 5.77
CA LYS A 100 -3.52 -2.82 5.17
C LYS A 100 -3.45 -3.18 3.69
N THR A 101 -2.64 -2.48 2.91
CA THR A 101 -2.50 -2.76 1.46
C THR A 101 -1.75 -4.07 1.18
N THR A 102 -0.85 -4.49 2.07
CA THR A 102 -0.21 -5.81 2.00
C THR A 102 -1.23 -6.92 2.25
N GLN A 103 -2.04 -6.81 3.30
CA GLN A 103 -3.10 -7.78 3.59
C GLN A 103 -4.12 -7.88 2.45
N LEU A 104 -4.47 -6.74 1.84
CA LEU A 104 -5.34 -6.67 0.66
C LEU A 104 -4.75 -7.47 -0.51
N LEU A 105 -3.46 -7.26 -0.81
CA LEU A 105 -2.75 -7.99 -1.85
C LEU A 105 -2.74 -9.48 -1.56
N GLU A 106 -2.33 -9.91 -0.36
CA GLU A 106 -2.27 -11.32 0.03
C GLU A 106 -3.63 -12.02 -0.14
N SER A 107 -4.70 -11.37 0.32
CA SER A 107 -6.07 -11.88 0.18
C SER A 107 -6.46 -12.03 -1.30
N SER A 108 -6.11 -11.05 -2.14
CA SER A 108 -6.39 -11.10 -3.58
C SER A 108 -5.57 -12.19 -4.30
N LEU A 109 -4.33 -12.45 -3.88
CA LEU A 109 -3.50 -13.51 -4.48
C LEU A 109 -4.10 -14.90 -4.25
N GLY A 110 -4.81 -15.10 -3.13
CA GLY A 110 -5.61 -16.31 -2.91
C GLY A 110 -6.68 -16.51 -3.98
N LEU A 111 -7.35 -15.43 -4.43
CA LEU A 111 -8.33 -15.49 -5.53
C LEU A 111 -7.66 -15.83 -6.87
N ARG A 112 -6.47 -15.29 -7.13
CA ARG A 112 -5.68 -15.66 -8.31
C ARG A 112 -5.35 -17.16 -8.33
N ASP A 113 -5.01 -17.72 -7.17
CA ASP A 113 -4.68 -19.15 -7.08
C ASP A 113 -5.92 -20.02 -7.25
N GLN A 114 -7.12 -19.57 -6.83
CA GLN A 114 -8.37 -20.25 -7.16
C GLN A 114 -8.67 -20.19 -8.66
N LEU A 115 -8.57 -19.02 -9.30
CA LEU A 115 -8.73 -18.88 -10.75
C LEU A 115 -7.83 -19.85 -11.54
N ARG A 116 -6.57 -20.00 -11.10
CA ARG A 116 -5.62 -20.94 -11.73
C ARG A 116 -6.07 -22.39 -11.64
N LYS A 117 -6.70 -22.81 -10.54
CA LYS A 117 -7.27 -24.17 -10.40
C LYS A 117 -8.42 -24.41 -11.37
N HIS A 118 -9.12 -23.35 -11.76
CA HIS A 118 -10.19 -23.35 -12.76
C HIS A 118 -9.67 -23.05 -14.18
N ASN A 119 -8.37 -23.25 -14.45
CA ASN A 119 -7.70 -23.01 -15.73
C ASN A 119 -7.80 -21.57 -16.27
N HIS A 120 -8.08 -20.59 -15.39
CA HIS A 120 -8.08 -19.18 -15.74
C HIS A 120 -6.81 -18.47 -15.24
N TYR A 121 -6.11 -17.78 -16.14
CA TYR A 121 -4.88 -17.09 -15.80
C TYR A 121 -5.11 -15.58 -15.65
N CYS A 122 -4.86 -15.07 -14.43
CA CYS A 122 -4.74 -13.64 -14.16
C CYS A 122 -3.25 -13.25 -14.07
N PRO A 123 -2.75 -12.35 -14.94
CA PRO A 123 -1.38 -11.83 -14.85
C PRO A 123 -1.11 -11.05 -13.56
#